data_AF-A0A0P4RD59-F1
#
_entry.id   AF-A0A0P4RD59-F1
#
_cell.length_a   1.000
_cell.length_b   1.000
_cell.length_c   1.000
_cell.angle_alpha   90.00
_cell.angle_beta   90.00
_cell.angle_gamma   90.00
#
_symmetry.space_group_name_H-M   'P 1'
#
loop_
_entity.id
_entity.type
_entity.pdbx_description
1 polymer ?
#
loop_
_entity_poly.entity_id
_entity_poly.type
_entity_poly.pdbx_seq_one_letter_code
_entity_poly.pdbx_strand_id
1 'polypeptide(L)'
;MFEEKLDTLSQMMAEHMAMPFPPGFRGLDIEDQDMVMLGADTYGYALGVLKGPLDEQRGKGLIRLTAVFEKVLPAIDDEYAARYYTHVRDLAVLAAEIETLREK
;
A
#
# COMPACT_ATOMS: atom_id res chain seq x y z
N MET A 1 -13.27 13.66 9.52
CA MET A 1 -13.13 12.22 9.23
C MET A 1 -12.61 11.96 7.81
N PHE A 2 -13.28 12.40 6.74
CA PHE A 2 -12.80 12.13 5.37
C PHE A 2 -11.53 12.92 5.00
N GLU A 3 -11.55 14.24 5.20
CA GLU A 3 -10.39 15.12 4.95
C GLU A 3 -9.18 14.72 5.82
N GLU A 4 -9.40 14.46 7.11
CA GLU A 4 -8.36 13.97 8.03
C GLU A 4 -7.71 12.66 7.55
N LYS A 5 -8.49 11.76 6.93
CA LYS A 5 -7.95 10.52 6.35
C LYS A 5 -7.12 10.78 5.10
N LEU A 6 -7.51 11.74 4.26
CA LEU A 6 -6.70 12.17 3.11
C LEU A 6 -5.37 12.78 3.56
N ASP A 7 -5.40 13.63 4.59
CA ASP A 7 -4.19 14.23 5.17
C ASP A 7 -3.27 13.15 5.77
N THR A 8 -3.85 12.20 6.50
CA THR A 8 -3.13 11.05 7.06
C THR A 8 -2.50 10.20 5.96
N LEU A 9 -3.24 9.91 4.88
CA LEU A 9 -2.72 9.15 3.73
C LEU A 9 -1.55 9.88 3.09
N SER A 10 -1.67 11.19 2.88
CA SER A 10 -0.60 12.04 2.35
C SER A 10 0.66 12.00 3.22
N GLN A 11 0.49 12.11 4.55
CA GLN A 11 1.59 12.02 5.49
C GLN A 11 2.28 10.65 5.44
N MET A 12 1.52 9.55 5.52
CA MET A 12 2.07 8.20 5.46
C MET A 12 2.81 7.92 4.15
N MET A 13 2.34 8.50 3.04
CA MET A 13 3.01 8.40 1.74
C MET A 13 4.35 9.15 1.75
N ALA A 14 4.42 10.32 2.37
CA ALA A 14 5.67 11.05 2.54
C ALA A 14 6.67 10.28 3.42
N GLU A 15 6.19 9.70 4.52
CA GLU A 15 6.97 8.83 5.39
C GLU A 15 7.52 7.62 4.63
N HIS A 16 6.68 6.95 3.83
CA HIS A 16 7.10 5.82 3.00
C HIS A 16 8.21 6.19 2.02
N MET A 17 8.10 7.35 1.36
CA MET A 17 9.12 7.84 0.42
C MET A 17 10.45 8.18 1.12
N ALA A 18 10.43 8.48 2.42
CA ALA A 18 11.62 8.71 3.22
C ALA A 18 12.27 7.41 3.73
N MET A 19 11.55 6.27 3.70
CA MET A 19 12.09 4.98 4.09
C MET A 19 12.99 4.40 2.98
N PRO A 20 14.23 3.98 3.30
CA PRO A 20 15.05 3.27 2.32
C PRO A 20 14.39 1.94 1.94
N PHE A 21 14.41 1.61 0.65
CA PHE A 21 13.89 0.31 0.22
C PHE A 21 14.68 -0.85 0.87
N PRO A 22 14.02 -1.92 1.37
CA PRO A 22 14.69 -3.00 2.09
C PRO A 22 15.84 -3.63 1.28
N PRO A 23 17.07 -3.71 1.85
CA PRO A 23 18.19 -4.37 1.19
C PRO A 23 17.86 -5.83 0.87
N GLY A 24 18.21 -6.30 -0.33
CA GLY A 24 17.97 -7.68 -0.74
C GLY A 24 16.56 -7.98 -1.27
N PHE A 25 15.61 -7.03 -1.19
CA PHE A 25 14.24 -7.21 -1.70
C PHE A 25 14.07 -6.79 -3.16
N ARG A 26 15.13 -6.29 -3.82
CA ARG A 26 15.08 -5.95 -5.24
C ARG A 26 15.16 -7.22 -6.08
N GLY A 27 14.14 -7.47 -6.90
CA GLY A 27 14.02 -8.70 -7.69
C GLY A 27 13.73 -9.95 -6.86
N LEU A 28 13.31 -9.77 -5.60
CA LEU A 28 12.82 -10.85 -4.75
C LEU A 28 11.33 -11.03 -4.99
N ASP A 29 10.92 -12.29 -5.16
CA ASP A 29 9.51 -12.70 -5.20
C ASP A 29 9.15 -13.40 -3.89
N ILE A 30 8.03 -13.01 -3.27
CA ILE A 30 7.44 -13.69 -2.10
C ILE A 30 5.97 -13.95 -2.40
N GLU A 31 5.51 -15.18 -2.21
CA GLU A 31 4.10 -15.57 -2.50
C GLU A 31 3.66 -15.16 -3.92
N ASP A 32 4.52 -15.40 -4.91
CA ASP A 32 4.35 -15.01 -6.32
C ASP A 32 4.20 -13.50 -6.55
N GLN A 33 4.68 -12.66 -5.62
CA GLN A 33 4.65 -11.20 -5.73
C GLN A 33 6.05 -10.62 -5.80
N ASP A 34 6.31 -9.83 -6.85
CA ASP A 34 7.51 -9.00 -6.91
C ASP A 34 7.42 -7.92 -5.85
N MET A 35 8.41 -7.91 -4.95
CA MET A 35 8.40 -7.05 -3.77
C MET A 35 8.60 -5.56 -4.11
N VAL A 36 9.24 -5.24 -5.24
CA VAL A 36 9.35 -3.87 -5.74
C VAL A 36 8.00 -3.40 -6.28
N MET A 37 7.37 -4.22 -7.11
CA MET A 37 6.06 -3.93 -7.71
C MET A 37 4.97 -3.82 -6.66
N LEU A 38 4.99 -4.66 -5.62
CA LEU A 38 4.03 -4.59 -4.52
C LEU A 38 4.03 -3.22 -3.82
N GLY A 39 5.21 -2.67 -3.56
CA GLY A 39 5.36 -1.32 -3.01
C GLY A 39 4.95 -0.23 -3.99
N ALA A 40 5.42 -0.33 -5.23
CA ALA A 40 5.14 0.66 -6.28
C ALA A 40 3.65 0.75 -6.63
N ASP A 41 2.99 -0.39 -6.80
CA ASP A 41 1.56 -0.47 -7.10
C ASP A 41 0.75 0.12 -5.95
N THR A 42 1.07 -0.23 -4.70
CA THR A 42 0.40 0.33 -3.52
C THR A 42 0.51 1.85 -3.47
N TYR A 43 1.71 2.39 -3.67
CA TYR A 43 1.91 3.84 -3.74
C TYR A 43 1.13 4.47 -4.89
N GLY A 44 1.08 3.82 -6.05
CA GLY A 44 0.32 4.24 -7.21
C GLY A 44 -1.18 4.34 -6.95
N TYR A 45 -1.77 3.34 -6.29
CA TYR A 45 -3.18 3.38 -5.89
C TYR A 45 -3.44 4.47 -4.85
N ALA A 46 -2.62 4.58 -3.81
CA ALA A 46 -2.75 5.62 -2.80
C ALA A 46 -2.69 7.03 -3.41
N LEU A 47 -1.77 7.26 -4.35
CA LEU A 47 -1.69 8.51 -5.10
C LEU A 47 -2.94 8.77 -5.95
N GLY A 48 -3.52 7.72 -6.53
CA GLY A 48 -4.79 7.79 -7.25
C GLY A 48 -5.91 8.29 -6.33
N VAL A 49 -6.07 7.65 -5.16
CA VAL A 49 -7.06 8.00 -4.14
C VAL A 49 -6.91 9.45 -3.65
N LEU A 50 -5.69 9.95 -3.50
CA LEU A 50 -5.46 11.37 -3.15
C LEU A 50 -5.93 12.33 -4.24
N LYS A 51 -5.79 11.94 -5.51
CA LYS A 51 -6.17 12.79 -6.66
C LYS A 51 -7.68 12.78 -6.93
N GLY A 52 -8.39 11.74 -6.51
CA GLY A 52 -9.82 11.60 -6.77
C GLY A 52 -10.30 10.15 -6.62
N PRO A 53 -11.58 9.89 -6.90
CA PRO A 53 -12.12 8.54 -6.90
C PRO A 53 -11.42 7.67 -7.95
N LEU A 54 -11.17 6.41 -7.60
CA LEU A 54 -10.66 5.42 -8.54
C LEU A 54 -11.79 4.93 -9.46
N ASP A 55 -11.43 4.48 -10.66
CA ASP A 55 -12.35 3.68 -11.47
C ASP A 55 -12.54 2.28 -10.87
N GLU A 56 -13.60 1.59 -11.28
CA GLU A 56 -13.97 0.27 -10.73
C GLU A 56 -12.83 -0.76 -10.84
N GLN A 57 -12.07 -0.73 -11.94
CA GLN A 57 -10.96 -1.66 -12.14
C GLN A 57 -9.85 -1.40 -11.13
N ARG A 58 -9.50 -0.13 -10.91
CA ARG A 58 -8.49 0.28 -9.94
C ARG A 58 -8.94 0.04 -8.50
N GLY A 59 -10.22 0.27 -8.19
CA GLY A 59 -10.80 -0.08 -6.88
C GLY A 59 -10.66 -1.56 -6.56
N LYS A 60 -10.98 -2.45 -7.53
CA LYS A 60 -10.77 -3.90 -7.38
C LYS A 60 -9.29 -4.26 -7.21
N GLY A 61 -8.39 -3.57 -7.90
CA GLY A 61 -6.95 -3.73 -7.76
C GLY A 61 -6.46 -3.42 -6.34
N LEU A 62 -6.92 -2.32 -5.76
CA LEU A 62 -6.60 -1.91 -4.39
C LEU A 62 -7.10 -2.92 -3.35
N ILE A 63 -8.32 -3.43 -3.49
CA ILE A 63 -8.87 -4.49 -2.60
C ILE A 63 -8.05 -5.78 -2.73
N ARG A 64 -7.63 -6.14 -3.95
CA ARG A 64 -6.77 -7.33 -4.13
C ARG A 64 -5.43 -7.15 -3.43
N LEU A 65 -4.83 -5.96 -3.48
CA LEU A 65 -3.55 -5.68 -2.83
C LEU A 65 -3.61 -5.87 -1.31
N THR A 66 -4.68 -5.43 -0.64
CA THR A 66 -4.79 -5.63 0.81
C THR A 66 -4.79 -7.12 1.19
N ALA A 67 -5.45 -7.96 0.38
CA ALA A 67 -5.42 -9.42 0.56
C ALA A 67 -4.05 -10.06 0.22
N VAL A 68 -3.28 -9.46 -0.70
CA VAL A 68 -1.92 -9.92 -1.01
C VAL A 68 -1.00 -9.73 0.21
N PHE A 69 -1.08 -8.59 0.90
CA PHE A 69 -0.26 -8.35 2.09
C PHE A 69 -0.51 -9.35 3.22
N GLU A 70 -1.72 -9.89 3.35
CA GLU A 70 -2.02 -10.93 4.35
C GLU A 70 -1.24 -12.23 4.12
N LYS A 71 -0.82 -12.49 2.88
CA LYS A 71 -0.01 -13.65 2.52
C LYS A 71 1.49 -13.35 2.58
N VAL A 72 1.89 -12.19 2.07
CA VAL A 72 3.30 -11.80 1.96
C VAL A 72 3.91 -11.48 3.33
N LEU A 73 3.21 -10.74 4.19
CA LEU A 73 3.78 -10.27 5.46
C LEU A 73 4.27 -11.39 6.39
N PRO A 74 3.51 -12.49 6.60
CA PRO A 74 3.98 -13.62 7.40
C PRO A 74 5.22 -14.33 6.87
N ALA A 75 5.55 -14.18 5.58
CA ALA A 75 6.69 -14.81 4.93
C ALA A 75 7.97 -13.94 4.96
N ILE A 76 7.92 -12.75 5.58
CA ILE A 76 9.07 -11.85 5.70
C ILE A 76 9.74 -12.04 7.07
N ASP A 77 10.88 -12.71 7.07
CA ASP A 77 11.69 -12.91 8.30
C ASP A 77 12.55 -11.69 8.66
N ASP A 78 12.87 -10.82 7.68
CA ASP A 78 13.68 -9.63 7.92
C ASP A 78 12.87 -8.55 8.66
N GLU A 79 13.31 -8.17 9.86
CA GLU A 79 12.60 -7.24 10.73
C GLU A 79 12.40 -5.85 10.10
N TYR A 80 13.37 -5.37 9.31
CA TYR A 80 13.25 -4.09 8.64
C TYR A 80 12.24 -4.17 7.48
N ALA A 81 12.35 -5.19 6.65
CA ALA A 81 11.44 -5.42 5.55
C ALA A 81 10.00 -5.66 6.05
N ALA A 82 9.83 -6.42 7.13
CA ALA A 82 8.51 -6.65 7.73
C ALA A 82 7.87 -5.32 8.17
N ARG A 83 8.62 -4.44 8.82
CA ARG A 83 8.16 -3.08 9.17
C ARG A 83 7.86 -2.24 7.94
N TYR A 84 8.73 -2.27 6.94
CA TYR A 84 8.56 -1.55 5.68
C TYR A 84 7.26 -1.96 4.98
N TYR A 85 7.04 -3.24 4.74
CA TYR A 85 5.85 -3.73 4.05
C TYR A 85 4.59 -3.66 4.92
N THR A 86 4.70 -3.65 6.26
CA THR A 86 3.56 -3.34 7.14
C THR A 86 3.09 -1.91 6.93
N HIS A 87 4.01 -0.94 6.85
CA HIS A 87 3.68 0.45 6.52
C HIS A 87 3.01 0.58 5.14
N VAL A 88 3.49 -0.16 4.14
CA VAL A 88 2.87 -0.22 2.80
C VAL A 88 1.46 -0.82 2.87
N ARG A 89 1.26 -1.89 3.63
CA ARG A 89 -0.05 -2.50 3.84
C ARG A 89 -1.03 -1.51 4.48
N ASP A 90 -0.59 -0.74 5.46
CA ASP A 90 -1.44 0.25 6.12
C ASP A 90 -1.79 1.43 5.19
N LEU A 91 -0.90 1.82 4.27
CA LEU A 91 -1.23 2.73 3.17
C LEU A 91 -2.36 2.20 2.29
N ALA A 92 -2.27 0.93 1.88
CA ALA A 92 -3.30 0.30 1.04
C ALA A 92 -4.66 0.24 1.77
N VAL A 93 -4.65 -0.12 3.06
CA VAL A 93 -5.88 -0.19 3.87
C VAL A 93 -6.52 1.18 4.00
N LEU A 94 -5.75 2.22 4.36
CA LEU A 94 -6.29 3.57 4.50
C LEU A 94 -6.84 4.11 3.17
N ALA A 95 -6.15 3.84 2.06
CA ALA A 95 -6.63 4.20 0.73
C ALA A 95 -7.97 3.51 0.41
N ALA A 96 -8.12 2.22 0.73
CA ALA A 96 -9.37 1.48 0.51
C ALA A 96 -10.52 1.99 1.38
N GLU A 97 -10.23 2.39 2.63
CA GLU A 97 -11.22 3.01 3.51
C GLU A 97 -11.72 4.36 2.96
N ILE A 98 -10.83 5.16 2.39
CA ILE A 98 -11.18 6.44 1.77
C ILE A 98 -12.09 6.22 0.56
N GLU A 99 -11.78 5.26 -0.31
CA GLU A 99 -12.65 4.92 -1.45
C GLU A 99 -14.04 4.45 -0.98
N THR A 100 -14.09 3.60 0.05
CA THR A 100 -15.36 3.15 0.64
C THR A 100 -16.19 4.31 1.21
N LEU A 101 -15.53 5.36 1.71
CA LEU A 101 -16.20 6.57 2.20
C LEU A 101 -16.70 7.46 1.06
N ARG A 102 -16.07 7.44 -0.12
CA ARG A 102 -16.53 8.20 -1.31
C ARG A 102 -17.77 7.58 -1.97
N GLU A 103 -17.94 6.28 -1.85
CA GLU A 103 -19.10 5.55 -2.38
C GLU A 103 -20.38 5.73 -1.54
N LYS A 104 -20.26 6.27 -0.32
CA LYS A 104 -21.36 6.52 0.63
C LYS A 104 -21.84 7.97 0.58
#